data_AF-A0A4R0ZN10-F1
#
_entry.id   AF-A0A4R0ZN10-F1
#
_cell.length_a   1.000
_cell.length_b   1.000
_cell.length_c   1.000
_cell.angle_alpha   90.00
_cell.angle_beta   90.00
_cell.angle_gamma   90.00
#
_symmetry.space_group_name_H-M   'P 1'
#
loop_
_entity.id
_entity.type
_entity.pdbx_description
1 polymer ?
#
loop_
_entity_poly.entity_id
_entity_poly.type
_entity_poly.pdbx_seq_one_letter_code
_entity_poly.pdbx_strand_id
1 'polypeptide(L)'
;MKTQFEMERIWMDETELFYQIRLQLHASVCSSNQDVYMQDETLQELIDSIAGFNNTWGKEPVIWQLLDPDADDQKISLTFTLIDRTGTIQVDVFIHDEWQHDPFDHFHATFKFKTTMGQLDDLSAQLKRFIHRETDHVASLYER
;
A
#
# COMPACT_ATOMS: atom_id res chain seq x y z
N MET A 1 -6.87 -17.85 -5.12
CA MET A 1 -6.48 -16.70 -5.98
C MET A 1 -5.09 -16.27 -5.55
N LYS A 2 -4.31 -15.63 -6.43
CA LYS A 2 -2.99 -15.11 -6.05
C LYS A 2 -3.17 -13.73 -5.44
N THR A 3 -2.56 -13.47 -4.29
CA THR A 3 -2.43 -12.14 -3.68
C THR A 3 -1.57 -11.23 -4.56
N GLN A 4 -1.88 -9.93 -4.62
CA GLN A 4 -1.05 -8.94 -5.32
C GLN A 4 -0.45 -7.90 -4.37
N PHE A 5 -1.07 -7.70 -3.21
CA PHE A 5 -0.62 -6.82 -2.13
C PHE A 5 -0.67 -7.60 -0.81
N GLU A 6 0.48 -7.70 -0.14
CA GLU A 6 0.57 -8.24 1.21
C GLU A 6 1.42 -7.31 2.10
N MET A 7 1.16 -7.35 3.41
CA MET A 7 1.88 -6.59 4.42
C MET A 7 1.98 -7.41 5.70
N GLU A 8 3.19 -7.55 6.24
CA GLU A 8 3.47 -8.27 7.49
C GLU A 8 4.14 -7.33 8.50
N ARG A 9 3.74 -7.31 9.77
CA ARG A 9 4.45 -6.58 10.83
C ARG A 9 5.66 -7.42 11.25
N ILE A 10 6.88 -6.94 10.97
CA ILE A 10 8.12 -7.68 11.26
C ILE A 10 8.80 -7.23 12.56
N TRP A 11 8.58 -5.99 12.99
CA TRP A 11 9.07 -5.44 14.26
C TRP A 11 8.20 -4.27 14.73
N MET A 12 8.17 -4.01 16.03
CA MET A 12 7.46 -2.88 16.65
C MET A 12 8.26 -2.38 17.85
N ASP A 13 8.26 -1.06 18.08
CA ASP A 13 8.94 -0.45 19.22
C ASP A 13 8.19 -0.69 20.56
N GLU A 14 8.85 -0.44 21.68
CA GLU A 14 8.27 -0.62 23.03
C GLU A 14 7.13 0.38 23.36
N THR A 15 6.94 1.41 22.54
CA THR A 15 5.86 2.41 22.68
C THR A 15 4.67 2.12 21.77
N GLU A 16 4.78 1.14 20.87
CA GLU A 16 3.83 0.80 19.79
C GLU A 16 3.47 1.95 18.84
N LEU A 17 4.27 3.02 18.81
CA LEU A 17 4.05 4.20 17.97
C LEU A 17 4.64 4.01 16.57
N PHE A 18 5.80 3.37 16.46
CA PHE A 18 6.45 3.05 15.20
C PHE A 18 6.65 1.54 15.08
N TYR A 19 6.44 1.02 13.87
CA TYR A 19 6.71 -0.37 13.55
C TYR A 19 7.29 -0.50 12.14
N GLN A 20 8.02 -1.58 11.93
CA GLN A 20 8.52 -1.97 10.63
C GLN A 20 7.58 -3.02 10.04
N ILE A 21 7.11 -2.77 8.81
CA ILE A 21 6.37 -3.73 8.01
C ILE A 21 7.28 -4.32 6.93
N ARG A 22 6.92 -5.49 6.42
CA ARG A 22 7.34 -5.98 5.12
C ARG A 22 6.19 -5.81 4.14
N LEU A 23 6.33 -4.87 3.21
CA LEU A 23 5.42 -4.69 2.08
C LEU A 23 5.81 -5.64 0.94
N GLN A 24 4.89 -6.49 0.51
CA GLN A 24 5.11 -7.43 -0.59
C GLN A 24 4.13 -7.17 -1.73
N LEU A 25 4.68 -7.00 -2.93
CA LEU A 25 3.93 -6.73 -4.16
C LEU A 25 4.18 -7.85 -5.16
N HIS A 26 3.11 -8.44 -5.70
CA HIS A 26 3.20 -9.59 -6.60
C HIS A 26 2.49 -9.32 -7.93
N ALA A 27 3.27 -9.26 -9.00
CA ALA A 27 2.78 -9.34 -10.37
C ALA A 27 2.80 -10.80 -10.88
N SER A 28 2.40 -11.00 -12.13
CA SER A 28 2.55 -12.28 -12.83
C SER A 28 4.00 -12.62 -13.16
N VAL A 29 4.85 -11.62 -13.39
CA VAL A 29 6.25 -11.77 -13.88
C VAL A 29 7.33 -11.36 -12.88
N CYS A 30 6.98 -10.65 -11.80
CA CYS A 30 7.94 -10.16 -10.80
C CYS A 30 7.26 -10.02 -9.43
N SER A 31 8.08 -9.84 -8.40
CA SER A 31 7.64 -9.43 -7.07
C SER A 31 8.67 -8.51 -6.42
N SER A 32 8.20 -7.65 -5.52
CA SER A 32 9.03 -6.81 -4.65
C SER A 32 8.71 -7.13 -3.21
N ASN A 33 9.73 -7.16 -2.34
CA ASN A 33 9.59 -7.19 -0.90
C ASN A 33 10.39 -5.99 -0.37
N GLN A 34 9.77 -5.08 0.37
CA GLN A 34 10.43 -3.93 0.97
C GLN A 34 10.12 -3.87 2.46
N ASP A 35 11.13 -3.64 3.29
CA ASP A 35 10.95 -3.47 4.72
C ASP A 35 10.86 -1.96 5.01
N VAL A 36 9.70 -1.51 5.48
CA VAL A 36 9.26 -0.08 5.48
C VAL A 36 8.83 0.31 6.89
N TYR A 37 9.19 1.52 7.34
CA TYR A 37 8.69 2.06 8.61
C TYR A 37 7.31 2.68 8.45
N MET A 38 6.44 2.43 9.42
CA MET A 38 5.03 2.85 9.41
C MET A 38 4.58 3.34 10.78
N GLN A 39 3.56 4.20 10.75
CA GLN A 39 2.75 4.65 11.87
C GLN A 39 1.28 4.35 11.56
N ASP A 40 0.43 4.26 12.58
CA ASP A 40 -1.00 3.99 12.38
C ASP A 40 -1.70 5.11 11.62
N GLU A 41 -1.29 6.36 11.86
CA GLU A 41 -1.78 7.57 11.20
C GLU A 41 -1.64 7.44 9.67
N THR A 42 -0.49 6.98 9.19
CA THR A 42 -0.20 6.85 7.75
C THR A 42 -1.05 5.76 7.10
N LEU A 43 -1.31 4.65 7.80
CA LEU A 43 -2.23 3.62 7.32
C LEU A 43 -3.71 4.05 7.43
N GLN A 44 -4.04 4.89 8.41
CA GLN A 44 -5.38 5.49 8.55
C GLN A 44 -5.66 6.49 7.41
N GLU A 45 -4.68 7.28 6.98
CA GLU A 45 -4.77 8.11 5.77
C GLU A 45 -5.00 7.27 4.49
N LEU A 46 -4.41 6.08 4.38
CA LEU A 46 -4.66 5.15 3.27
C LEU A 46 -6.09 4.61 3.31
N ILE A 47 -6.56 4.21 4.50
CA ILE A 47 -7.95 3.76 4.74
C ILE A 47 -8.95 4.87 4.35
N ASP A 48 -8.70 6.12 4.76
CA ASP A 48 -9.59 7.25 4.49
C ASP A 48 -9.54 7.67 3.02
N SER A 49 -8.38 7.56 2.37
CA SER A 49 -8.22 7.75 0.91
C SER A 49 -9.05 6.73 0.12
N ILE A 50 -8.99 5.45 0.51
CA ILE A 50 -9.79 4.38 -0.11
C ILE A 50 -11.29 4.60 0.15
N ALA A 51 -11.67 4.94 1.38
CA ALA A 51 -13.06 5.22 1.73
C ALA A 51 -13.60 6.43 0.95
N GLY A 52 -12.83 7.50 0.80
CA GLY A 52 -13.17 8.66 -0.02
C GLY A 52 -13.35 8.32 -1.50
N PHE A 53 -12.44 7.52 -2.06
CA PHE A 53 -12.54 7.01 -3.44
C PHE A 53 -13.81 6.17 -3.66
N ASN A 54 -14.11 5.21 -2.77
CA ASN A 54 -15.30 4.37 -2.88
C ASN A 54 -16.59 5.18 -2.66
N ASN A 55 -16.65 6.08 -1.67
CA ASN A 55 -17.81 6.95 -1.40
C ASN A 55 -18.13 7.90 -2.56
N THR A 56 -17.12 8.36 -3.29
CA THR A 56 -17.30 9.20 -4.49
C THR A 56 -17.58 8.39 -5.76
N TRP A 57 -17.65 7.05 -5.66
CA TRP A 57 -17.76 6.11 -6.79
C TRP A 57 -16.61 6.22 -7.80
N GLY A 58 -15.39 6.51 -7.32
CA GLY A 58 -14.19 6.59 -8.13
C GLY A 58 -14.24 7.62 -9.27
N LYS A 59 -15.04 8.69 -9.11
CA LYS A 59 -15.21 9.75 -10.11
C LYS A 59 -13.91 10.44 -10.51
N GLU A 60 -13.01 10.60 -9.53
CA GLU A 60 -11.69 11.18 -9.72
C GLU A 60 -10.65 10.21 -9.14
N PRO A 61 -9.45 10.09 -9.76
CA PRO A 61 -8.38 9.31 -9.19
C PRO A 61 -7.95 9.86 -7.83
N VAL A 62 -7.63 8.98 -6.89
CA VAL A 62 -7.06 9.33 -5.59
C VAL A 62 -5.64 8.81 -5.52
N ILE A 63 -4.73 9.66 -5.05
CA ILE A 63 -3.32 9.32 -4.80
C ILE A 63 -3.11 9.36 -3.30
N TRP A 64 -2.61 8.26 -2.74
CA TRP A 64 -2.03 8.22 -1.40
C TRP A 64 -0.51 8.09 -1.52
N GLN A 65 0.22 8.72 -0.62
CA GLN A 65 1.69 8.71 -0.59
C GLN A 65 2.19 8.50 0.83
N LEU A 66 3.05 7.51 1.02
CA LEU A 66 3.95 7.47 2.16
C LEU A 66 5.03 8.52 1.92
N LEU A 67 4.95 9.60 2.70
CA LEU A 67 6.00 10.60 2.81
C LEU A 67 6.55 10.49 4.23
N ASP A 68 7.75 9.92 4.37
CA ASP A 68 8.53 10.12 5.58
C ASP A 68 9.11 11.55 5.53
N PRO A 69 8.74 12.45 6.45
CA PRO A 69 9.23 13.83 6.42
C PRO A 69 10.73 13.96 6.72
N ASP A 70 11.35 12.92 7.31
CA ASP A 70 12.78 12.88 7.63
C ASP A 70 13.60 12.03 6.62
N ALA A 71 12.94 11.27 5.72
CA ALA A 71 13.60 10.50 4.67
C ALA A 71 13.16 10.91 3.25
N ASP A 72 13.95 11.79 2.63
CA ASP A 72 13.81 12.13 1.21
C ASP A 72 14.08 10.93 0.27
N ASP A 73 14.70 9.88 0.80
CA ASP A 73 15.26 8.74 0.07
C ASP A 73 14.17 7.71 -0.32
N GLN A 74 13.23 7.40 0.58
CA GLN A 74 12.19 6.38 0.35
C GLN A 74 10.79 6.99 0.16
N LYS A 75 10.17 6.71 -0.99
CA LYS A 75 8.85 7.21 -1.40
C LYS A 75 8.00 6.06 -1.96
N ILE A 76 6.84 5.83 -1.36
CA ILE A 76 5.84 4.84 -1.83
C ILE A 76 4.54 5.57 -2.14
N SER A 77 3.94 5.31 -3.29
CA SER A 77 2.64 5.89 -3.63
C SER A 77 1.71 4.89 -4.29
N LEU A 78 0.42 5.02 -3.96
CA LEU A 78 -0.68 4.22 -4.51
C LEU A 78 -1.66 5.16 -5.20
N THR A 79 -1.93 4.94 -6.49
CA THR A 79 -2.95 5.67 -7.25
C THR A 79 -4.11 4.74 -7.58
N PHE A 80 -5.32 5.11 -7.15
CA PHE A 80 -6.56 4.40 -7.41
C PHE A 80 -7.32 5.08 -8.56
N THR A 81 -7.57 4.36 -9.64
CA THR A 81 -8.29 4.87 -10.82
C THR A 81 -9.42 3.93 -11.22
N LEU A 82 -10.66 4.43 -11.33
CA LEU A 82 -11.77 3.64 -11.86
C LEU A 82 -11.61 3.49 -13.38
N ILE A 83 -11.53 2.26 -13.87
CA ILE A 83 -11.32 1.99 -15.30
C ILE A 83 -12.57 1.52 -16.05
N ASP A 84 -13.63 1.12 -15.35
CA ASP A 84 -14.92 0.80 -15.97
C ASP A 84 -16.14 1.09 -15.06
N ARG A 85 -17.34 1.02 -15.65
CA ARG A 85 -18.61 1.24 -14.95
C ARG A 85 -19.09 0.06 -14.09
N THR A 86 -18.33 -1.04 -14.05
CA THR A 86 -18.64 -2.24 -13.26
C THR A 86 -17.90 -2.28 -11.92
N GLY A 87 -17.13 -1.23 -11.61
CA GLY A 87 -16.37 -1.12 -10.37
C GLY A 87 -14.98 -1.75 -10.44
N THR A 88 -14.44 -2.02 -11.64
CA THR A 88 -13.03 -2.42 -11.79
C THR A 88 -12.13 -1.20 -11.65
N ILE A 89 -11.10 -1.35 -10.81
CA ILE A 89 -10.14 -0.31 -10.46
C ILE A 89 -8.76 -0.75 -10.91
N GLN A 90 -7.99 0.17 -11.47
CA GLN A 90 -6.55 0.06 -11.59
C GLN A 90 -5.91 0.63 -10.33
N VAL A 91 -5.00 -0.13 -9.72
CA VAL A 91 -4.10 0.38 -8.68
C VAL A 91 -2.70 0.43 -9.26
N ASP A 92 -2.18 1.64 -9.42
CA ASP A 92 -0.78 1.86 -9.74
C ASP A 92 0.00 2.01 -8.44
N VAL A 93 1.05 1.21 -8.23
CA VAL A 93 1.95 1.34 -7.08
C VAL A 93 3.33 1.71 -7.58
N PHE A 94 3.89 2.80 -7.07
CA PHE A 94 5.24 3.27 -7.38
C PHE A 94 6.08 3.27 -6.10
N ILE A 95 7.25 2.66 -6.18
CA ILE A 95 8.27 2.63 -5.13
C ILE A 95 9.54 3.24 -5.70
N HIS A 96 10.09 4.20 -4.97
CA HIS A 96 11.35 4.88 -5.24
C HIS A 96 12.13 4.87 -3.93
N ASP A 97 13.31 4.28 -3.95
CA ASP A 97 14.25 4.24 -2.84
C ASP A 97 15.63 4.64 -3.40
N GLU A 98 16.13 5.80 -3.02
CA GLU A 98 17.42 6.34 -3.49
C GLU A 98 18.27 6.71 -2.29
N TRP A 99 19.27 5.90 -1.96
CA TRP A 99 20.16 6.23 -0.85
C TRP A 99 21.13 7.37 -1.24
N GLN A 100 20.97 8.56 -0.65
CA GLN A 100 21.79 9.74 -1.02
C GLN A 100 23.30 9.55 -0.84
N HIS A 101 23.74 8.52 -0.12
CA HIS A 101 25.16 8.22 0.15
C HIS A 101 25.80 7.22 -0.84
N ASP A 102 25.02 6.45 -1.60
CA ASP A 102 25.55 5.62 -2.70
C ASP A 102 24.64 5.69 -3.95
N PRO A 103 25.06 6.37 -5.03
CA PRO A 103 24.26 6.49 -6.25
C PRO A 103 24.07 5.16 -7.00
N PHE A 104 24.74 4.08 -6.59
CA PHE A 104 24.52 2.73 -7.14
C PHE A 104 23.55 1.88 -6.30
N ASP A 105 23.18 2.32 -5.10
CA ASP A 105 22.24 1.63 -4.22
C ASP A 105 20.87 2.34 -4.26
N HIS A 106 20.13 2.05 -5.34
CA HIS A 106 18.80 2.60 -5.58
C HIS A 106 17.84 1.53 -6.13
N PHE A 107 16.58 1.63 -5.73
CA PHE A 107 15.51 0.74 -6.15
C PHE A 107 14.31 1.53 -6.70
N HIS A 108 13.93 1.21 -7.93
CA HIS A 108 12.75 1.76 -8.58
C HIS A 108 11.85 0.62 -9.03
N ALA A 109 10.58 0.63 -8.60
CA ALA A 109 9.59 -0.32 -9.05
C ALA A 109 8.25 0.33 -9.36
N THR A 110 7.55 -0.25 -10.33
CA THR A 110 6.18 0.13 -10.67
C THR A 110 5.35 -1.13 -10.87
N PHE A 111 4.29 -1.26 -10.09
CA PHE A 111 3.30 -2.33 -10.21
C PHE A 111 1.98 -1.75 -10.69
N LYS A 112 1.22 -2.55 -11.44
CA LYS A 112 -0.14 -2.21 -11.87
C LYS A 112 -1.05 -3.40 -11.61
N PHE A 113 -2.06 -3.21 -10.78
CA PHE A 113 -3.02 -4.23 -10.39
C PHE A 113 -4.41 -3.91 -10.93
N LYS A 114 -5.22 -4.94 -11.16
CA LYS A 114 -6.64 -4.81 -11.44
C LYS A 114 -7.42 -5.40 -10.28
N THR A 115 -8.17 -4.55 -9.59
CA THR A 115 -8.96 -4.90 -8.42
C THR A 115 -10.41 -4.43 -8.60
N THR A 116 -11.23 -4.55 -7.56
CA THR A 116 -12.61 -4.09 -7.54
C THR A 116 -12.87 -3.20 -6.32
N MET A 117 -13.92 -2.36 -6.36
CA MET A 117 -14.34 -1.56 -5.20
C MET A 117 -14.49 -2.40 -3.91
N GLY A 118 -15.09 -3.59 -4.00
CA GLY A 118 -15.23 -4.49 -2.85
C GLY A 118 -13.92 -5.10 -2.35
N GLN A 119 -12.90 -5.25 -3.20
CA GLN A 119 -11.55 -5.63 -2.76
C GLN A 119 -10.80 -4.44 -2.12
N LEU A 120 -11.13 -3.19 -2.47
CA LEU A 120 -10.63 -2.02 -1.73
C LEU A 120 -11.32 -1.86 -0.36
N ASP A 121 -12.61 -2.18 -0.25
CA ASP A 121 -13.31 -2.24 1.04
C ASP A 121 -12.70 -3.33 1.95
N ASP A 122 -12.41 -4.51 1.38
CA ASP A 122 -11.69 -5.61 2.06
C ASP A 122 -10.29 -5.16 2.53
N LEU A 123 -9.47 -4.57 1.65
CA LEU A 123 -8.16 -4.03 2.03
C LEU A 123 -8.30 -3.03 3.19
N SER A 124 -9.26 -2.11 3.13
CA SER A 124 -9.52 -1.14 4.20
C SER A 124 -9.92 -1.80 5.52
N ALA A 125 -10.72 -2.87 5.47
CA ALA A 125 -11.11 -3.64 6.65
C ALA A 125 -9.92 -4.41 7.24
N GLN A 126 -9.06 -4.98 6.40
CA GLN A 126 -7.84 -5.66 6.85
C GLN A 126 -6.84 -4.68 7.48
N LEU A 127 -6.59 -3.52 6.85
CA LEU A 127 -5.75 -2.46 7.40
C LEU A 127 -6.27 -1.96 8.77
N LYS A 128 -7.59 -1.80 8.92
CA LYS A 128 -8.21 -1.44 10.22
C LYS A 128 -7.98 -2.48 11.32
N ARG A 129 -7.86 -3.77 10.97
CA ARG A 129 -7.58 -4.87 11.90
C ARG A 129 -6.08 -5.05 12.18
N PHE A 130 -5.24 -4.52 11.29
CA PHE A 130 -3.79 -4.46 11.45
C PHE A 130 -3.38 -3.31 12.38
N ILE A 131 -3.99 -2.12 12.20
CA ILE A 131 -4.24 -1.16 13.29
C ILE A 131 -5.10 -1.85 14.37
N HIS A 132 -5.06 -1.44 15.64
CA HIS A 132 -5.69 -2.16 16.77
C HIS A 132 -5.13 -3.58 17.05
N ARG A 133 -4.20 -4.08 16.22
CA ARG A 133 -3.40 -5.31 16.46
C ARG A 133 -4.25 -6.60 16.59
N GLU A 134 -5.31 -6.73 15.80
CA GLU A 134 -6.04 -8.01 15.66
C GLU A 134 -5.37 -8.98 14.67
N THR A 135 -4.47 -8.47 13.83
CA THR A 135 -3.64 -9.25 12.90
C THR A 135 -2.30 -8.56 12.68
N ASP A 136 -1.25 -9.35 12.46
CA ASP A 136 0.07 -8.90 12.02
C ASP A 136 0.28 -9.12 10.51
N HIS A 137 -0.73 -9.61 9.79
CA HIS A 137 -0.69 -9.83 8.34
C HIS A 137 -1.94 -9.31 7.64
N VAL A 138 -1.75 -8.72 6.47
CA VAL A 138 -2.77 -8.26 5.52
C VAL A 138 -2.46 -8.88 4.17
N ALA A 139 -3.48 -9.43 3.50
CA ALA A 139 -3.37 -10.05 2.19
C ALA A 139 -4.60 -9.73 1.35
N SER A 140 -4.45 -8.90 0.31
CA SER A 140 -5.58 -8.42 -0.49
C SER A 140 -5.20 -8.14 -1.95
N LEU A 141 -6.09 -7.44 -2.66
CA LEU A 141 -6.01 -7.13 -4.09
C LEU A 141 -5.76 -8.39 -4.95
N TYR A 142 -6.53 -9.45 -4.71
CA TYR A 142 -6.35 -10.73 -5.40
C TYR A 142 -6.46 -10.64 -6.93
N GLU A 143 -5.52 -11.29 -7.62
CA GLU A 143 -5.48 -11.46 -9.08
C GLU A 143 -6.77 -12.12 -9.60
N ARG A 144 -7.28 -11.59 -10.72
CA ARG A 144 -8.65 -11.82 -11.22
C ARG A 144 -8.65 -12.42 -12.63
#